data_AF-A0A2E2EKV7-F1
#
_entry.id   AF-A0A2E2EKV7-F1
#
_cell.length_a   1.000
_cell.length_b   1.000
_cell.length_c   1.000
_cell.angle_alpha   90.00
_cell.angle_beta   90.00
_cell.angle_gamma   90.00
#
_symmetry.space_group_name_H-M   'P 1'
#
loop_
_entity.id
_entity.type
_entity.pdbx_description
1 polymer ?
#
loop_
_entity_poly.entity_id
_entity_poly.type
_entity_poly.pdbx_seq_one_letter_code
_entity_poly.pdbx_strand_id
1 'polypeptide(L)'
;MKRILLIFVIALGLSQTTKAQAVITAVPCDMLGMVMNVGSQETSINIYHSGQSMTFPQSENIFMWEFTDQQGNILHQDTLVDESTIIFGHNWSLTDTINVTVHFVNDSANLDNWYINQGLPTNGNSINCLFEDQIYWETGAPTPWGSWTFIHNNPGVDLNTPTGIFNIFPNNKQLIKIVDLLGRESKGFKNQPLFYIYDDGTVEKRIIIE
;
A
#
# COMPACT_ATOMS: atom_id res chain seq x y z
N MET A 1 -33.53 7.04 -55.03
CA MET A 1 -33.58 6.30 -53.74
C MET A 1 -32.55 5.17 -53.60
N LYS A 2 -32.03 4.54 -54.67
CA LYS A 2 -31.05 3.45 -54.54
C LYS A 2 -29.60 3.88 -54.24
N ARG A 3 -29.18 5.09 -54.61
CA ARG A 3 -27.80 5.59 -54.36
C ARG A 3 -27.57 6.11 -52.93
N ILE A 4 -28.61 6.61 -52.26
CA ILE A 4 -28.50 7.12 -50.88
C ILE A 4 -28.39 5.95 -49.89
N LEU A 5 -29.05 4.82 -50.17
CA LEU A 5 -28.99 3.63 -49.31
C LEU A 5 -27.58 3.01 -49.27
N LEU A 6 -26.82 3.07 -50.37
CA LEU A 6 -25.48 2.48 -50.45
C LEU A 6 -24.45 3.24 -49.62
N ILE A 7 -24.62 4.56 -49.46
CA ILE A 7 -23.70 5.41 -48.69
C ILE A 7 -23.85 5.16 -47.18
N PHE A 8 -25.06 4.85 -46.71
CA PHE A 8 -25.30 4.53 -45.30
C PHE A 8 -24.69 3.20 -44.87
N VAL A 9 -24.64 2.20 -45.75
CA VAL A 9 -24.07 0.87 -45.44
C VAL A 9 -22.53 0.93 -45.31
N ILE A 10 -21.87 1.82 -46.05
CA ILE A 10 -20.41 1.99 -45.97
C ILE A 10 -20.02 2.77 -44.71
N ALA A 11 -20.84 3.74 -44.27
CA ALA A 11 -20.60 4.49 -43.04
C ALA A 11 -20.76 3.64 -41.77
N LEU A 12 -21.72 2.69 -41.74
CA LEU A 12 -21.87 1.75 -40.62
C LEU A 12 -20.90 0.57 -40.64
N GLY A 13 -20.32 0.22 -41.80
CA GLY A 13 -19.33 -0.87 -41.90
C GLY A 13 -17.91 -0.48 -41.44
N LEU A 14 -17.64 0.83 -41.30
CA LEU A 14 -16.33 1.37 -40.94
C LEU A 14 -16.20 1.83 -39.49
N SER A 15 -17.26 1.74 -38.68
CA SER A 15 -17.10 1.70 -37.22
C SER A 15 -16.60 0.32 -36.81
N GLN A 16 -15.42 -0.06 -37.30
CA GLN A 16 -14.64 -1.09 -36.65
C GLN A 16 -14.38 -0.56 -35.25
N THR A 17 -15.07 -1.12 -34.27
CA THR A 17 -14.72 -1.00 -32.87
C THR A 17 -13.28 -1.50 -32.77
N THR A 18 -12.32 -0.58 -32.80
CA THR A 18 -10.98 -0.90 -32.32
C THR A 18 -11.21 -1.35 -30.89
N LYS A 19 -11.06 -2.65 -30.62
CA LYS A 19 -10.96 -3.11 -29.24
C LYS A 19 -9.72 -2.39 -28.72
N ALA A 20 -9.91 -1.29 -27.99
CA ALA A 20 -8.83 -0.72 -27.22
C ALA A 20 -8.28 -1.88 -26.40
N GLN A 21 -7.04 -2.28 -26.66
CA GLN A 21 -6.37 -3.23 -25.79
C GLN A 21 -6.34 -2.56 -24.43
N ALA A 22 -7.10 -3.09 -23.49
CA ALA A 22 -7.16 -2.54 -22.15
C ALA A 22 -5.75 -2.65 -21.56
N VAL A 23 -5.16 -1.51 -21.20
CA VAL A 23 -3.78 -1.45 -20.71
C VAL A 23 -3.78 -1.98 -19.27
N ILE A 24 -2.93 -2.96 -18.99
CA ILE A 24 -2.71 -3.43 -17.62
C ILE A 24 -1.97 -2.32 -16.87
N THR A 25 -2.62 -1.74 -15.87
CA THR A 25 -2.07 -0.66 -15.05
C THR A 25 -1.56 -1.13 -13.70
N ALA A 26 -1.88 -2.36 -13.28
CA ALA A 26 -1.39 -2.97 -12.05
C ALA A 26 -1.36 -4.50 -12.16
N VAL A 27 -0.59 -5.13 -11.28
CA VAL A 27 -0.55 -6.60 -11.11
C VAL A 27 -0.96 -6.98 -9.68
N PRO A 28 -1.45 -8.21 -9.46
CA PRO A 28 -1.83 -8.68 -8.13
C PRO A 28 -0.70 -8.59 -7.09
N CYS A 29 -1.06 -8.47 -5.80
CA CYS A 29 -0.10 -8.27 -4.71
C CYS A 29 0.93 -9.40 -4.59
N ASP A 30 0.55 -10.65 -4.89
CA ASP A 30 1.43 -11.82 -4.85
C ASP A 30 2.45 -11.86 -6.00
N MET A 31 2.32 -10.96 -6.99
CA MET A 31 3.30 -10.73 -8.05
C MET A 31 4.25 -9.55 -7.75
N LEU A 32 4.06 -8.89 -6.61
CA LEU A 32 4.89 -7.79 -6.14
C LEU A 32 5.80 -8.27 -5.00
N GLY A 33 6.79 -7.46 -4.67
CA GLY A 33 7.68 -7.76 -3.55
C GLY A 33 8.71 -6.68 -3.31
N MET A 34 9.47 -6.92 -2.25
CA MET A 34 10.58 -6.13 -1.79
C MET A 34 11.91 -6.83 -2.08
N VAL A 35 12.95 -6.04 -2.32
CA VAL A 35 14.31 -6.54 -2.51
C VAL A 35 15.30 -5.63 -1.78
N MET A 36 16.28 -6.25 -1.12
CA MET A 36 17.42 -5.53 -0.56
C MET A 36 18.30 -4.99 -1.68
N ASN A 37 18.46 -3.66 -1.73
CA ASN A 37 19.21 -2.98 -2.77
C ASN A 37 20.72 -2.92 -2.45
N VAL A 38 21.51 -2.74 -3.51
CA VAL A 38 22.95 -2.46 -3.41
C VAL A 38 23.12 -1.06 -2.80
N GLY A 39 23.27 -1.00 -1.48
CA GLY A 39 23.22 0.24 -0.70
C GLY A 39 22.83 0.03 0.76
N SER A 40 22.19 -1.11 1.06
CA SER A 40 22.07 -1.60 2.43
C SER A 40 23.46 -1.96 2.98
N GLN A 41 23.82 -1.41 4.13
CA GLN A 41 25.10 -1.61 4.81
C GLN A 41 24.84 -1.82 6.31
N GLU A 42 25.90 -2.02 7.10
CA GLU A 42 25.81 -2.28 8.55
C GLU A 42 24.97 -1.25 9.33
N THR A 43 24.89 -0.01 8.83
CA THR A 43 24.18 1.09 9.50
C THR A 43 23.17 1.78 8.59
N SER A 44 22.83 1.16 7.45
CA SER A 44 21.88 1.72 6.50
C SER A 44 20.97 0.66 5.88
N ILE A 45 19.69 0.98 5.81
CA ILE A 45 18.69 0.20 5.08
C ILE A 45 18.42 0.87 3.74
N ASN A 46 18.37 0.06 2.68
CA ASN A 46 17.96 0.43 1.33
C ASN A 46 17.12 -0.71 0.74
N ILE A 47 15.80 -0.54 0.69
CA ILE A 47 14.87 -1.56 0.22
C ILE A 47 14.09 -1.00 -0.96
N TYR A 48 14.13 -1.71 -2.08
CA TYR A 48 13.31 -1.44 -3.25
C TYR A 48 11.99 -2.20 -3.17
N HIS A 49 10.90 -1.57 -3.60
CA HIS A 49 9.58 -2.18 -3.69
C HIS A 49 9.06 -2.15 -5.14
N SER A 50 8.76 -3.31 -5.71
CA SER A 50 8.39 -3.43 -7.14
C SER A 50 7.05 -2.78 -7.48
N GLY A 51 6.17 -2.62 -6.48
CA GLY A 51 4.88 -1.95 -6.62
C GLY A 51 4.96 -0.59 -7.32
N GLN A 52 6.03 0.19 -7.13
CA GLN A 52 6.14 1.53 -7.72
C GLN A 52 6.20 1.51 -9.25
N SER A 53 6.94 0.56 -9.83
CA SER A 53 7.10 0.46 -11.28
C SER A 53 6.03 -0.42 -11.94
N MET A 54 5.37 -1.27 -11.16
CA MET A 54 4.37 -2.21 -11.64
C MET A 54 2.92 -1.70 -11.46
N THR A 55 2.74 -0.50 -10.92
CA THR A 55 1.41 0.10 -10.67
C THR A 55 1.36 1.54 -11.16
N PHE A 56 0.34 1.86 -11.97
CA PHE A 56 0.11 3.16 -12.59
C PHE A 56 -1.29 3.69 -12.27
N PRO A 57 -1.47 5.00 -12.00
CA PRO A 57 -0.47 6.07 -12.03
C PRO A 57 0.50 6.03 -10.85
N GLN A 58 1.80 6.23 -11.12
CA GLN A 58 2.85 6.11 -10.10
C GLN A 58 2.77 7.22 -9.04
N SER A 59 2.31 8.40 -9.45
CA SER A 59 2.05 9.54 -8.56
C SER A 59 1.04 9.25 -7.44
N GLU A 60 0.24 8.19 -7.58
CA GLU A 60 -0.78 7.77 -6.63
C GLU A 60 -0.36 6.52 -5.83
N ASN A 61 0.86 6.01 -6.07
CA ASN A 61 1.40 4.90 -5.29
C ASN A 61 1.84 5.41 -3.92
N ILE A 62 1.21 4.91 -2.85
CA ILE A 62 1.55 5.27 -1.47
C ILE A 62 2.07 4.03 -0.76
N PHE A 63 3.29 4.10 -0.23
CA PHE A 63 3.92 3.05 0.56
C PHE A 63 4.07 3.52 2.02
N MET A 64 3.35 2.88 2.93
CA MET A 64 3.50 3.09 4.36
C MET A 64 4.40 2.00 4.93
N TRP A 65 5.61 2.39 5.34
CA TRP A 65 6.65 1.50 5.85
C TRP A 65 6.70 1.57 7.36
N GLU A 66 6.80 0.41 8.00
CA GLU A 66 7.01 0.27 9.43
C GLU A 66 8.09 -0.77 9.71
N PHE A 67 9.04 -0.41 10.57
CA PHE A 67 10.09 -1.29 11.06
C PHE A 67 9.95 -1.39 12.57
N THR A 68 9.85 -2.61 13.10
CA THR A 68 9.76 -2.85 14.54
C THR A 68 10.80 -3.85 15.03
N ASP A 69 11.14 -3.76 16.31
CA ASP A 69 11.83 -4.87 16.97
C ASP A 69 10.89 -6.07 17.17
N GLN A 70 11.43 -7.16 17.72
CA GLN A 70 10.67 -8.37 18.02
C GLN A 70 9.65 -8.20 19.15
N GLN A 71 9.70 -7.10 19.91
CA GLN A 71 8.74 -6.76 20.96
C GLN A 71 7.61 -5.85 20.44
N GLY A 72 7.67 -5.43 19.18
CA GLY A 72 6.70 -4.54 18.55
C GLY A 72 6.95 -3.06 18.80
N ASN A 73 8.12 -2.67 19.32
CA ASN A 73 8.48 -1.25 19.42
C ASN A 73 8.87 -0.74 18.03
N ILE A 74 8.31 0.41 17.65
CA ILE A 74 8.62 1.05 16.37
C ILE A 74 10.06 1.57 16.41
N LEU A 75 10.86 1.11 15.45
CA LEU A 75 12.24 1.53 15.23
C LEU A 75 12.36 2.58 14.14
N HIS A 76 11.54 2.47 13.09
CA HIS A 76 11.44 3.44 11.99
C HIS A 76 10.06 3.36 11.35
N GLN A 77 9.55 4.49 10.88
CA GLN A 77 8.29 4.57 10.14
C GLN A 77 8.40 5.69 9.11
N ASP A 78 7.90 5.44 7.90
CA ASP A 78 7.85 6.46 6.85
C ASP A 78 6.65 6.24 5.93
N THR A 79 6.23 7.28 5.22
CA THR A 79 5.19 7.21 4.19
C THR A 79 5.69 7.88 2.93
N LEU A 80 5.87 7.08 1.89
CA LEU A 80 6.44 7.51 0.62
C LEU A 80 5.37 7.53 -0.47
N VAL A 81 5.42 8.55 -1.33
CA VAL A 81 4.51 8.71 -2.48
C VAL A 81 5.35 8.78 -3.75
N ASP A 82 5.03 7.95 -4.74
CA ASP A 82 5.78 7.84 -6.01
C ASP A 82 7.27 7.48 -5.85
N GLU A 83 7.67 6.97 -4.69
CA GLU A 83 9.05 6.52 -4.47
C GLU A 83 9.12 5.00 -4.50
N SER A 84 10.15 4.49 -5.16
CA SER A 84 10.37 3.04 -5.32
C SER A 84 11.19 2.43 -4.20
N THR A 85 11.85 3.25 -3.39
CA THR A 85 12.90 2.82 -2.49
C THR A 85 12.82 3.59 -1.18
N ILE A 86 12.88 2.87 -0.06
CA ILE A 86 13.10 3.48 1.26
C ILE A 86 14.59 3.42 1.61
N ILE A 87 15.14 4.54 2.10
CA ILE A 87 16.54 4.64 2.49
C ILE A 87 16.67 5.42 3.80
N PHE A 88 17.29 4.82 4.82
CA PHE A 88 17.58 5.50 6.08
C PHE A 88 18.78 4.88 6.79
N GLY A 89 19.37 5.65 7.71
CA GLY A 89 20.43 5.17 8.61
C GLY A 89 19.85 4.68 9.94
N HIS A 90 20.50 3.70 10.57
CA HIS A 90 20.12 3.16 11.87
C HIS A 90 21.32 2.89 12.77
N ASN A 91 21.05 2.58 14.03
CA ASN A 91 22.03 2.19 15.04
C ASN A 91 21.67 0.87 15.76
N TRP A 92 20.74 0.09 15.17
CA TRP A 92 20.33 -1.21 15.66
C TRP A 92 21.50 -2.21 15.72
N SER A 93 21.39 -3.22 16.60
CA SER A 93 22.41 -4.28 16.63
C SER A 93 22.30 -5.16 15.38
N LEU A 94 23.44 -5.56 14.82
CA LEU A 94 23.49 -6.52 13.71
C LEU A 94 23.08 -7.94 14.12
N THR A 95 22.94 -8.20 15.42
CA THR A 95 22.41 -9.48 15.92
C THR A 95 20.89 -9.54 15.97
N ASP A 96 20.23 -8.39 15.82
CA ASP A 96 18.78 -8.29 15.96
C ASP A 96 18.09 -8.62 14.64
N THR A 97 16.89 -9.17 14.76
CA THR A 97 15.97 -9.35 13.63
C THR A 97 14.92 -8.25 13.69
N ILE A 98 14.73 -7.56 12.58
CA ILE A 98 13.81 -6.42 12.47
C ILE A 98 12.61 -6.86 11.65
N ASN A 99 11.40 -6.64 12.16
CA ASN A 99 10.19 -6.83 11.37
C ASN A 99 10.03 -5.66 10.40
N VAL A 100 9.60 -5.95 9.18
CA VAL A 100 9.32 -4.97 8.14
C VAL A 100 7.91 -5.19 7.65
N THR A 101 7.09 -4.15 7.75
CA THR A 101 5.72 -4.13 7.25
C THR A 101 5.57 -3.00 6.25
N VAL A 102 4.96 -3.31 5.10
CA VAL A 102 4.64 -2.31 4.08
C VAL A 102 3.18 -2.43 3.70
N HIS A 103 2.45 -1.36 3.88
CA HIS A 103 1.10 -1.22 3.35
C HIS A 103 1.17 -0.36 2.08
N PHE A 104 0.94 -0.99 0.94
CA PHE A 104 0.97 -0.37 -0.37
C PHE A 104 -0.45 -0.16 -0.89
N VAL A 105 -0.83 1.08 -1.17
CA VAL A 105 -2.14 1.43 -1.72
C VAL A 105 -2.03 2.28 -2.98
N ASN A 106 -2.98 2.08 -3.90
CA ASN A 106 -3.24 2.98 -5.02
C ASN A 106 -4.72 2.85 -5.44
N ASP A 107 -5.52 3.86 -5.06
CA ASP A 107 -6.96 3.91 -5.34
C ASP A 107 -7.29 4.26 -6.80
N SER A 108 -6.31 4.75 -7.55
CA SER A 108 -6.45 5.08 -8.98
C SER A 108 -6.14 3.90 -9.90
N ALA A 109 -5.55 2.82 -9.38
CA ALA A 109 -5.19 1.61 -10.11
C ALA A 109 -6.12 0.45 -9.73
N ASN A 110 -6.45 -0.44 -10.66
CA ASN A 110 -7.23 -1.65 -10.38
C ASN A 110 -6.75 -2.85 -11.21
N LEU A 111 -7.18 -4.05 -10.83
CA LEU A 111 -6.75 -5.33 -11.41
C LEU A 111 -7.63 -5.83 -12.56
N ASP A 112 -8.69 -5.12 -12.95
CA ASP A 112 -9.69 -5.64 -13.89
C ASP A 112 -9.08 -6.00 -15.25
N ASN A 113 -8.21 -5.15 -15.79
CA ASN A 113 -7.54 -5.41 -17.06
C ASN A 113 -6.59 -6.62 -16.98
N TRP A 114 -5.96 -6.83 -15.82
CA TRP A 114 -5.15 -8.02 -15.58
C TRP A 114 -6.02 -9.28 -15.54
N TYR A 115 -7.14 -9.26 -14.80
CA TYR A 115 -8.07 -10.40 -14.73
C TYR A 115 -8.69 -10.74 -16.08
N ILE A 116 -9.12 -9.74 -16.85
CA ILE A 116 -9.65 -9.93 -18.21
C ILE A 116 -8.60 -10.63 -19.09
N ASN A 117 -7.32 -10.27 -18.97
CA ASN A 117 -6.24 -10.90 -19.72
C ASN A 117 -6.04 -12.38 -19.32
N GLN A 118 -6.30 -12.74 -18.06
CA GLN A 118 -6.28 -14.11 -17.56
C GLN A 118 -7.59 -14.89 -17.81
N GLY A 119 -8.63 -14.25 -18.35
CA GLY A 119 -9.95 -14.88 -18.50
C GLY A 119 -10.70 -15.07 -17.18
N LEU A 120 -10.37 -14.27 -16.17
CA LEU A 120 -10.95 -14.31 -14.82
C LEU A 120 -12.05 -13.25 -14.65
N PRO A 121 -13.00 -13.44 -13.71
CA PRO A 121 -13.98 -12.41 -13.38
C PRO A 121 -13.31 -11.19 -12.75
N THR A 122 -13.80 -10.01 -13.10
CA THR A 122 -13.37 -8.71 -12.54
C THR A 122 -14.01 -8.46 -11.18
N ASN A 123 -13.37 -7.63 -10.36
CA ASN A 123 -13.87 -7.25 -9.03
C ASN A 123 -13.88 -5.74 -8.79
N GLY A 124 -13.24 -4.94 -9.65
CA GLY A 124 -13.13 -3.49 -9.50
C GLY A 124 -12.27 -3.05 -8.32
N ASN A 125 -11.52 -3.96 -7.70
CA ASN A 125 -10.72 -3.66 -6.52
C ASN A 125 -9.54 -2.77 -6.89
N SER A 126 -9.30 -1.76 -6.06
CA SER A 126 -8.07 -0.96 -6.11
C SER A 126 -6.88 -1.73 -5.52
N ILE A 127 -5.68 -1.17 -5.66
CA ILE A 127 -4.49 -1.77 -5.06
C ILE A 127 -4.49 -1.49 -3.56
N ASN A 128 -4.45 -2.57 -2.79
CA ASN A 128 -4.40 -2.55 -1.33
C ASN A 128 -3.65 -3.82 -0.86
N CYS A 129 -2.32 -3.71 -0.81
CA CYS A 129 -1.42 -4.82 -0.58
C CYS A 129 -0.69 -4.68 0.75
N LEU A 130 -0.59 -5.77 1.51
CA LEU A 130 0.25 -5.88 2.70
C LEU A 130 1.45 -6.77 2.43
N PHE A 131 2.64 -6.31 2.80
CA PHE A 131 3.87 -7.09 2.79
C PHE A 131 4.42 -7.14 4.20
N GLU A 132 4.71 -8.33 4.69
CA GLU A 132 5.31 -8.56 6.01
C GLU A 132 6.49 -9.50 5.83
N ASP A 133 7.63 -9.13 6.40
CA ASP A 133 8.79 -10.01 6.52
C ASP A 133 9.68 -9.57 7.68
N GLN A 134 10.81 -10.24 7.81
CA GLN A 134 11.85 -9.96 8.76
C GLN A 134 13.17 -9.80 8.00
N ILE A 135 13.98 -8.88 8.47
CA ILE A 135 15.32 -8.64 7.95
C ILE A 135 16.34 -8.92 9.05
N TYR A 136 17.45 -9.53 8.66
CA TYR A 136 18.58 -9.80 9.55
C TYR A 136 19.89 -9.54 8.82
N TRP A 137 20.94 -9.31 9.60
CA TRP A 137 22.30 -9.18 9.06
C TRP A 137 22.91 -10.57 8.88
N GLU A 138 23.10 -10.98 7.63
CA GLU A 138 23.70 -12.26 7.27
C GLU A 138 25.20 -12.09 7.04
N THR A 139 26.01 -12.86 7.77
CA THR A 139 27.45 -13.00 7.51
C THR A 139 27.79 -14.47 7.27
N GLY A 140 28.65 -14.76 6.29
CA GLY A 140 29.08 -16.14 6.01
C GLY A 140 29.40 -16.32 4.54
N ALA A 141 29.61 -17.56 4.07
CA ALA A 141 29.60 -17.79 2.62
C ALA A 141 28.13 -17.82 2.14
N PRO A 142 27.74 -17.05 1.11
CA PRO A 142 28.57 -16.34 0.13
C PRO A 142 28.78 -14.83 0.40
N THR A 143 28.36 -14.29 1.54
CA THR A 143 28.46 -12.87 1.95
C THR A 143 29.49 -12.62 3.09
N PRO A 144 30.82 -12.76 2.87
CA PRO A 144 31.82 -12.56 3.93
C PRO A 144 31.82 -11.15 4.53
N TRP A 145 31.37 -10.16 3.78
CA TRP A 145 31.31 -8.75 4.18
C TRP A 145 29.99 -8.36 4.85
N GLY A 146 29.06 -9.31 5.01
CA GLY A 146 27.75 -9.06 5.55
C GLY A 146 26.76 -8.48 4.54
N SER A 147 25.48 -8.82 4.69
CA SER A 147 24.38 -8.19 3.95
C SER A 147 23.11 -8.25 4.79
N TRP A 148 22.27 -7.23 4.68
CA TRP A 148 20.87 -7.37 5.09
C TRP A 148 20.16 -8.33 4.12
N THR A 149 19.39 -9.26 4.66
CA THR A 149 18.66 -10.29 3.90
C THR A 149 17.26 -10.48 4.48
N PHE A 150 16.28 -10.73 3.61
CA PHE A 150 14.91 -11.11 3.98
C PHE A 150 14.83 -12.59 4.37
N ILE A 151 13.96 -12.94 5.33
CA ILE A 151 13.84 -14.33 5.80
C ILE A 151 12.80 -15.12 4.97
N HIS A 152 11.66 -14.51 4.61
CA HIS A 152 10.48 -15.25 4.10
C HIS A 152 10.07 -14.90 2.66
N ASN A 153 10.92 -14.19 1.90
CA ASN A 153 10.64 -13.74 0.53
C ASN A 153 9.42 -12.80 0.40
N ASN A 154 8.94 -12.22 1.50
CA ASN A 154 8.03 -11.07 1.53
C ASN A 154 6.86 -11.11 0.51
N PRO A 155 6.01 -12.15 0.48
CA PRO A 155 4.89 -12.22 -0.47
C PRO A 155 3.85 -11.14 -0.15
N GLY A 156 3.31 -10.50 -1.19
CA GLY A 156 2.22 -9.54 -1.02
C GLY A 156 0.87 -10.22 -0.82
N VAL A 157 0.09 -9.70 0.13
CA VAL A 157 -1.26 -10.15 0.45
C VAL A 157 -2.27 -9.08 0.05
N ASP A 158 -3.31 -9.44 -0.71
CA ASP A 158 -4.41 -8.55 -1.07
C ASP A 158 -5.39 -8.38 0.09
N LEU A 159 -5.45 -7.18 0.65
CA LEU A 159 -6.33 -6.82 1.77
C LEU A 159 -7.77 -6.50 1.35
N ASN A 160 -8.08 -6.42 0.05
CA ASN A 160 -9.46 -6.26 -0.41
C ASN A 160 -10.29 -7.54 -0.26
N THR A 161 -9.61 -8.69 -0.23
CA THR A 161 -10.27 -9.97 0.02
C THR A 161 -10.34 -10.20 1.53
N PRO A 162 -11.52 -10.52 2.10
CA PRO A 162 -11.60 -10.97 3.48
C PRO A 162 -10.86 -12.30 3.59
N THR A 163 -9.58 -12.27 3.92
CA THR A 163 -8.85 -13.46 4.33
C THR A 163 -9.44 -13.87 5.68
N GLY A 164 -9.94 -15.11 5.77
CA GLY A 164 -10.70 -15.61 6.91
C GLY A 164 -9.91 -15.79 8.22
N ILE A 165 -8.88 -14.98 8.47
CA ILE A 165 -8.08 -15.01 9.68
C ILE A 165 -7.95 -13.58 10.19
N PHE A 166 -8.74 -13.27 11.23
CA PHE A 166 -8.58 -12.09 12.06
C PHE A 166 -7.20 -12.15 12.75
N ASN A 167 -6.17 -11.55 12.15
CA ASN A 167 -5.02 -11.11 12.92
C ASN A 167 -5.44 -9.87 13.71
N ILE A 168 -5.57 -10.08 15.01
CA ILE A 168 -5.93 -9.10 16.02
C ILE A 168 -4.75 -8.13 16.14
N PHE A 169 -4.66 -7.14 15.25
CA PHE A 169 -4.00 -5.90 15.62
C PHE A 169 -4.85 -5.26 16.72
N PRO A 170 -4.28 -4.81 17.85
CA PRO A 170 -5.03 -3.98 18.77
C PRO A 170 -5.47 -2.75 17.97
N ASN A 171 -6.78 -2.58 17.79
CA ASN A 171 -7.39 -1.46 17.08
C ASN A 171 -6.73 -0.14 17.50
N ASN A 172 -5.75 0.31 16.74
CA ASN A 172 -5.23 1.67 16.81
C ASN A 172 -6.27 2.54 16.11
N LYS A 173 -7.36 2.82 16.82
CA LYS A 173 -8.46 3.62 16.31
C LYS A 173 -7.94 4.98 15.85
N GLN A 174 -8.12 5.28 14.58
CA GLN A 174 -7.67 6.52 13.97
C GLN A 174 -8.70 7.62 14.26
N LEU A 175 -8.25 8.79 14.72
CA LEU A 175 -9.12 9.92 14.98
C LEU A 175 -9.61 10.50 13.64
N ILE A 176 -10.90 10.35 13.34
CA ILE A 176 -11.53 10.94 12.15
C ILE A 176 -11.83 12.41 12.37
N LYS A 177 -12.45 12.75 13.52
CA LYS A 177 -13.02 14.08 13.70
C LYS A 177 -13.21 14.46 15.17
N ILE A 178 -13.10 15.75 15.47
CA ILE A 178 -13.46 16.32 16.77
C ILE A 178 -14.61 17.31 16.55
N VAL A 179 -15.72 17.12 17.27
CA VAL A 179 -16.88 18.01 17.22
C VAL A 179 -17.33 18.44 18.61
N ASP A 180 -18.03 19.57 18.69
CA ASP A 180 -18.76 19.95 19.90
C ASP A 180 -20.14 19.26 19.99
N LEU A 181 -20.91 19.58 21.04
CA LEU A 181 -22.29 19.08 21.23
C LEU A 181 -23.24 19.38 20.05
N LEU A 182 -22.92 20.37 19.21
CA LEU A 182 -23.74 20.78 18.07
C LEU A 182 -23.19 20.24 16.74
N GLY A 183 -22.15 19.39 16.77
CA GLY A 183 -21.56 18.79 15.58
C GLY A 183 -20.60 19.71 14.80
N ARG A 184 -20.17 20.84 15.39
CA ARG A 184 -19.29 21.81 14.72
C ARG A 184 -17.83 21.41 14.89
N GLU A 185 -17.09 21.38 13.78
CA GLU A 185 -15.63 21.23 13.78
C GLU A 185 -14.97 22.56 14.16
N SER A 186 -14.04 22.59 15.12
CA SER A 186 -13.10 23.70 15.21
C SER A 186 -11.81 23.39 15.97
N LYS A 187 -10.75 24.08 15.56
CA LYS A 187 -9.41 24.03 16.14
C LYS A 187 -9.37 24.98 17.34
N GLY A 188 -9.39 24.46 18.56
CA GLY A 188 -9.07 25.25 19.76
C GLY A 188 -10.20 25.48 20.78
N PHE A 189 -11.19 24.60 20.83
CA PHE A 189 -12.21 24.66 21.88
C PHE A 189 -11.66 24.25 23.25
N LYS A 190 -11.83 25.11 24.25
CA LYS A 190 -11.52 24.87 25.68
C LYS A 190 -12.78 25.10 26.51
N ASN A 191 -12.84 24.53 27.71
CA ASN A 191 -13.94 24.67 28.67
C ASN A 191 -15.33 24.22 28.15
N GLN A 192 -15.36 23.32 27.16
CA GLN A 192 -16.60 22.72 26.64
C GLN A 192 -16.41 21.23 26.33
N PRO A 193 -17.49 20.42 26.36
CA PRO A 193 -17.43 19.01 25.98
C PRO A 193 -17.23 18.83 24.48
N LEU A 194 -16.26 17.98 24.14
CA LEU A 194 -15.87 17.60 22.79
C LEU A 194 -16.07 16.10 22.60
N PHE A 195 -16.46 15.71 21.39
CA PHE A 195 -16.61 14.33 20.94
C PHE A 195 -15.53 14.03 19.92
N TYR A 196 -14.71 13.04 20.22
CA TYR A 196 -13.65 12.49 19.37
C TYR A 196 -14.24 11.26 18.70
N ILE A 197 -14.42 11.33 17.39
CA ILE A 197 -15.02 10.29 16.56
C ILE A 197 -13.90 9.53 15.87
N TYR A 198 -13.91 8.21 15.99
CA TYR A 198 -12.90 7.31 15.44
C TYR A 198 -13.44 6.49 14.25
N ASP A 199 -12.52 5.93 13.48
CA ASP A 199 -12.77 5.07 12.31
C ASP A 199 -13.44 3.74 12.63
N ASP A 200 -13.18 3.21 13.81
CA ASP A 200 -13.86 2.04 14.37
C ASP A 200 -15.31 2.33 14.82
N GLY A 201 -15.79 3.57 14.65
CA GLY A 201 -17.13 4.00 15.05
C GLY A 201 -17.26 4.34 16.54
N THR A 202 -16.19 4.25 17.33
CA THR A 202 -16.21 4.68 18.72
C THR A 202 -16.25 6.21 18.84
N VAL A 203 -16.84 6.70 19.93
CA VAL A 203 -16.90 8.13 20.26
C VAL A 203 -16.45 8.35 21.69
N GLU A 204 -15.42 9.16 21.89
CA GLU A 204 -14.96 9.58 23.22
C GLU A 204 -15.38 11.01 23.55
N LYS A 205 -15.91 11.22 24.76
CA LYS A 205 -16.22 12.55 25.27
C LYS A 205 -15.07 13.07 26.14
N ARG A 206 -14.51 14.24 25.82
CA ARG A 206 -13.46 14.90 26.60
C ARG A 206 -13.85 16.35 26.92
N ILE A 207 -13.42 16.85 28.08
CA ILE A 207 -13.52 18.27 28.44
C ILE A 207 -12.09 18.72 28.72
N ILE A 208 -11.55 19.59 27.87
CA ILE A 208 -10.25 20.21 28.10
C ILE A 208 -10.51 21.49 28.86
N ILE A 209 -10.07 21.54 30.11
CA ILE A 209 -10.19 22.71 31.00
C ILE A 209 -8.87 23.47 30.96
N GLU A 210 -8.94 24.80 30.89
CA GLU A 210 -7.81 25.70 31.09
C GLU A 210 -8.05 26.60 32.29
#